data_AF-A0A3N9NK48-F1
#
_entry.id   AF-A0A3N9NK48-F1
#
_cell.length_a   1.000
_cell.length_b   1.000
_cell.length_c   1.000
_cell.angle_alpha   90.00
_cell.angle_beta   90.00
_cell.angle_gamma   90.00
#
_symmetry.space_group_name_H-M   'P 1'
#
loop_
_entity.id
_entity.type
_entity.pdbx_description
1 polymer ?
#
loop_
_entity_poly.entity_id
_entity_poly.type
_entity_poly.pdbx_seq_one_letter_code
_entity_poly.pdbx_strand_id
1 'polypeptide(L)'
;MRYAPPGLCLNDFDLIKPDNMYHVIHLQGPPVHPFDAARLETSYGHAVSKDLISWETRAPVFGISSPPHFDDSAIWTMHIVDKDNRLWMFYTGVSHQKYFYQAIGLAVSDKKDGTSWIRYKSEPLVSADSRYYQTGNDMAWRDPFVIYDEQNDQWIMYSAAKTKRGNIKTRGCIGVATSKNMIDWTVHPPILAPAKYNEMECPVIYRYNDDWYMLVSISDDSRIHTFRARQPLGKFEYCGVLTSHHNYAPRIIKAPNGDPVLLHTVSRRWRHEDSGAFMRGMLAQPKKLLFDDHGIPYLGWYLPVEEYFLSDEIDEGKNGLFSIQLPSYYGKVEMYFRLNKKNSQKSGLQLLLDSKYLILQYLEDKYLLESVEIAEKIKFKEIKILLVGEFIEIYCDDKLFMSTVTYRHKYGKFEAWIDQKAVDFSFKAYINKMNNPARYDINRIP
;
A
#
# COMPACT_ATOMS: atom_id res chain seq x y z
N MET A 1 -9.34 -2.49 -11.02
CA MET A 1 -9.31 -3.20 -9.72
C MET A 1 -7.92 -3.65 -9.28
N ARG A 2 -6.94 -3.84 -10.19
CA ARG A 2 -5.52 -4.00 -9.84
C ARG A 2 -4.68 -3.21 -10.84
N TYR A 3 -3.72 -2.42 -10.38
CA TYR A 3 -2.96 -1.55 -11.29
C TYR A 3 -1.45 -1.75 -11.15
N ALA A 4 -0.83 -2.11 -12.26
CA ALA A 4 0.58 -1.89 -12.52
C ALA A 4 0.71 -1.38 -13.96
N PRO A 5 1.69 -0.51 -14.26
CA PRO A 5 2.01 -0.12 -15.62
C PRO A 5 2.27 -1.35 -16.53
N PRO A 6 1.85 -1.34 -17.80
CA PRO A 6 2.08 -2.45 -18.72
C PRO A 6 3.56 -2.86 -18.79
N GLY A 7 3.85 -4.13 -18.55
CA GLY A 7 5.21 -4.70 -18.62
C GLY A 7 6.13 -4.33 -17.46
N LEU A 8 5.66 -3.56 -16.47
CA LEU A 8 6.43 -3.08 -15.33
C LEU A 8 5.72 -3.42 -14.02
N CYS A 9 6.44 -3.29 -12.91
CA CYS A 9 5.90 -3.30 -11.56
C CYS A 9 5.68 -1.88 -11.06
N LEU A 10 4.75 -1.73 -10.12
CA LEU A 10 4.53 -0.52 -9.35
C LEU A 10 5.07 -0.74 -7.94
N ASN A 11 5.83 0.22 -7.41
CA ASN A 11 6.24 0.23 -6.01
C ASN A 11 5.68 1.48 -5.32
N ASP A 12 6.46 2.15 -4.48
CA ASP A 12 6.01 3.27 -3.66
C ASP A 12 5.44 4.38 -4.55
N PHE A 13 4.39 5.04 -4.07
CA PHE A 13 3.61 5.95 -4.88
C PHE A 13 3.07 7.09 -4.03
N ASP A 14 2.60 8.13 -4.71
CA ASP A 14 1.81 9.18 -4.11
C ASP A 14 0.59 9.54 -4.98
N LEU A 15 -0.41 10.16 -4.36
CA LEU A 15 -1.69 10.46 -4.98
C LEU A 15 -2.02 11.94 -4.88
N ILE A 16 -2.47 12.52 -6.00
CA ILE A 16 -3.06 13.87 -6.03
C ILE A 16 -4.43 13.80 -6.70
N LYS A 17 -5.29 14.78 -6.41
CA LYS A 17 -6.65 14.85 -6.96
C LYS A 17 -7.03 16.24 -7.50
N PRO A 18 -6.39 16.72 -8.56
CA PRO A 18 -6.84 17.92 -9.28
C PRO A 18 -8.16 17.66 -10.02
N ASP A 19 -9.04 18.65 -10.10
CA ASP A 19 -10.22 18.66 -11.00
C ASP A 19 -11.07 17.38 -10.99
N ASN A 20 -11.25 16.76 -9.81
CA ASN A 20 -11.97 15.49 -9.62
C ASN A 20 -11.39 14.26 -10.34
N MET A 21 -10.14 14.31 -10.77
CA MET A 21 -9.40 13.16 -11.28
C MET A 21 -8.32 12.77 -10.28
N TYR A 22 -8.20 11.49 -9.96
CA TYR A 22 -7.08 10.97 -9.18
C TYR A 22 -5.90 10.71 -10.10
N HIS A 23 -4.72 11.14 -9.68
CA HIS A 23 -3.46 10.88 -10.36
C HIS A 23 -2.59 10.11 -9.38
N VAL A 24 -2.12 8.94 -9.80
CA VAL A 24 -1.10 8.18 -9.06
C VAL A 24 0.24 8.38 -9.75
N ILE A 25 1.22 8.87 -9.00
CA ILE A 25 2.61 8.98 -9.42
C ILE A 25 3.39 7.93 -8.63
N HIS A 26 4.12 7.06 -9.31
CA HIS A 26 4.65 5.87 -8.66
C HIS A 26 6.04 5.49 -9.15
N LEU A 27 6.84 4.92 -8.27
CA LEU A 27 8.01 4.15 -8.63
C LEU A 27 7.59 3.02 -9.57
N GLN A 28 8.41 2.80 -10.60
CA GLN A 28 8.23 1.70 -11.52
C GLN A 28 9.57 1.07 -11.86
N GLY A 29 9.53 -0.22 -12.17
CA GLY A 29 10.72 -0.98 -12.54
C GLY A 29 10.34 -2.28 -13.23
N PRO A 30 11.30 -2.92 -13.92
CA PRO A 30 11.03 -4.16 -14.62
C PRO A 30 10.72 -5.29 -13.62
N PRO A 31 9.87 -6.26 -14.00
CA PRO A 31 9.60 -7.42 -13.19
C PRO A 31 10.79 -8.37 -13.27
N VAL A 32 11.81 -8.18 -12.43
CA VAL A 32 13.03 -9.02 -12.39
C VAL A 32 13.37 -9.44 -10.96
N HIS A 33 14.09 -10.55 -10.83
CA HIS A 33 14.62 -11.03 -9.56
C HIS A 33 16.06 -11.55 -9.74
N PRO A 34 17.06 -11.11 -8.94
CA PRO A 34 16.93 -10.08 -7.90
C PRO A 34 16.66 -8.69 -8.50
N PHE A 35 15.93 -7.86 -7.76
CA PHE A 35 15.66 -6.48 -8.14
C PHE A 35 16.67 -5.54 -7.48
N ASP A 36 17.40 -4.78 -8.28
CA ASP A 36 18.37 -3.79 -7.81
C ASP A 36 17.74 -2.39 -7.83
N ALA A 37 17.09 -1.99 -6.72
CA ALA A 37 16.40 -0.70 -6.62
C ALA A 37 17.32 0.51 -6.82
N ALA A 38 18.62 0.33 -6.56
CA ALA A 38 19.64 1.36 -6.76
C ALA A 38 19.92 1.66 -8.25
N ARG A 39 19.50 0.78 -9.16
CA ARG A 39 19.76 0.88 -10.60
C ARG A 39 18.51 0.80 -11.47
N LEU A 40 17.42 0.24 -10.94
CA LEU A 40 16.22 -0.09 -11.70
C LEU A 40 15.03 0.84 -11.41
N GLU A 41 15.06 1.63 -10.34
CA GLU A 41 14.05 2.64 -10.03
C GLU A 41 14.49 4.00 -10.58
N THR A 42 14.33 4.17 -11.89
CA THR A 42 14.89 5.32 -12.64
C THR A 42 13.84 6.33 -13.09
N SER A 43 12.56 6.04 -12.90
CA SER A 43 11.45 6.90 -13.34
C SER A 43 10.22 6.79 -12.46
N TYR A 44 9.42 7.86 -12.47
CA TYR A 44 8.08 7.86 -11.92
C TYR A 44 7.05 7.68 -13.04
N GLY A 45 6.34 6.56 -12.97
CA GLY A 45 5.17 6.31 -13.80
C GLY A 45 3.97 7.13 -13.35
N HIS A 46 2.96 7.17 -14.20
CA HIS A 46 1.74 7.94 -13.97
C HIS A 46 0.52 7.17 -14.45
N ALA A 47 -0.57 7.20 -13.67
CA ALA A 47 -1.89 6.81 -14.13
C ALA A 47 -2.97 7.70 -13.53
N VAL A 48 -4.14 7.67 -14.15
CA VAL A 48 -5.31 8.43 -13.71
C VAL A 48 -6.51 7.54 -13.44
N SER A 49 -7.38 7.98 -12.54
CA SER A 49 -8.63 7.29 -12.20
C SER A 49 -9.70 8.28 -11.76
N LYS A 50 -10.97 7.98 -12.03
CA LYS A 50 -12.11 8.74 -11.48
C LYS A 50 -12.58 8.20 -10.13
N ASP A 51 -12.22 6.98 -9.78
CA ASP A 51 -12.84 6.23 -8.69
C ASP A 51 -11.86 5.43 -7.81
N LEU A 52 -10.55 5.58 -8.04
CA LEU A 52 -9.45 4.86 -7.38
C LEU A 52 -9.39 3.35 -7.69
N ILE A 53 -10.25 2.86 -8.58
CA ILE A 53 -10.38 1.43 -8.89
C ILE A 53 -9.96 1.16 -10.33
N SER A 54 -10.48 1.95 -11.28
CA SER A 54 -10.17 1.85 -12.70
C SER A 54 -9.09 2.86 -13.06
N TRP A 55 -7.90 2.34 -13.35
CA TRP A 55 -6.70 3.13 -13.63
C TRP A 55 -6.35 3.07 -15.12
N GLU A 56 -6.04 4.24 -15.68
CA GLU A 56 -5.56 4.39 -17.05
C GLU A 56 -4.11 4.89 -17.04
N THR A 57 -3.19 4.09 -17.60
CA THR A 57 -1.77 4.45 -17.68
C THR A 57 -1.55 5.68 -18.56
N ARG A 58 -0.64 6.55 -18.09
CA ARG A 58 -0.14 7.73 -18.79
C ARG A 58 1.37 7.64 -18.97
N ALA A 59 1.93 8.61 -19.69
CA ALA A 59 3.37 8.71 -19.86
C ALA A 59 4.07 8.98 -18.50
N PRO A 60 5.27 8.44 -18.26
CA PRO A 60 6.07 8.79 -17.09
C PRO A 60 6.30 10.30 -16.98
N VAL A 61 6.36 10.82 -15.75
CA VAL A 61 6.34 12.27 -15.47
C VAL A 61 7.66 12.80 -14.92
N PHE A 62 8.52 11.92 -14.41
CA PHE A 62 9.81 12.29 -13.83
C PHE A 62 10.79 11.12 -13.93
N GLY A 63 12.09 11.40 -13.93
CA GLY A 63 13.14 10.39 -14.07
C GLY A 63 14.46 10.89 -13.52
N ILE A 64 15.46 10.02 -13.43
CA ILE A 64 16.81 10.37 -12.97
C ILE A 64 17.41 11.56 -13.72
N SER A 65 18.37 12.23 -13.09
CA SER A 65 19.13 13.31 -13.70
C SER A 65 20.40 12.80 -14.38
N SER A 66 21.18 13.71 -14.96
CA SER A 66 22.54 13.41 -15.40
C SER A 66 23.55 13.68 -14.26
N PRO A 67 24.63 12.90 -14.18
CA PRO A 67 25.76 13.25 -13.32
C PRO A 67 26.25 14.69 -13.61
N PRO A 68 26.66 15.47 -12.61
CA PRO A 68 26.99 15.02 -11.26
C PRO A 68 25.89 15.21 -10.19
N HIS A 69 24.63 15.36 -10.59
CA HIS A 69 23.52 15.60 -9.65
C HIS A 69 23.35 14.45 -8.63
N PHE A 70 22.76 14.75 -7.47
CA PHE A 70 22.61 13.78 -6.36
C PHE A 70 21.58 12.66 -6.63
N ASP A 71 20.79 12.76 -7.69
CA ASP A 71 19.73 11.83 -8.10
C ASP A 71 20.01 11.22 -9.50
N ASP A 72 21.29 11.03 -9.81
CA ASP A 72 21.78 10.55 -11.11
C ASP A 72 21.70 9.04 -11.31
N SER A 73 21.53 8.26 -10.24
CA SER A 73 21.57 6.80 -10.28
C SER A 73 20.17 6.18 -10.16
N ALA A 74 19.37 6.65 -9.20
CA ALA A 74 17.98 6.27 -9.01
C ALA A 74 17.18 7.39 -8.33
N ILE A 75 15.86 7.31 -8.47
CA ILE A 75 14.90 8.15 -7.75
C ILE A 75 13.92 7.25 -7.01
N TRP A 76 13.75 7.46 -5.70
CA TRP A 76 12.89 6.65 -4.85
C TRP A 76 11.70 7.45 -4.32
N THR A 77 11.01 6.96 -3.30
CA THR A 77 9.72 7.45 -2.81
C THR A 77 9.65 8.96 -2.73
N MET A 78 8.46 9.46 -3.07
CA MET A 78 8.10 10.87 -3.10
C MET A 78 6.89 11.17 -2.20
N HIS A 79 6.75 12.45 -1.88
CA HIS A 79 5.51 13.04 -1.36
C HIS A 79 5.26 14.41 -1.99
N ILE A 80 4.04 14.62 -2.44
CA ILE A 80 3.60 15.78 -3.21
C ILE A 80 2.71 16.64 -2.33
N VAL A 81 3.10 17.90 -2.18
CA VAL A 81 2.33 18.93 -1.48
C VAL A 81 1.76 19.89 -2.51
N ASP A 82 0.44 20.09 -2.49
CA ASP A 82 -0.20 21.19 -3.23
C ASP A 82 -0.18 22.46 -2.38
N LYS A 83 0.56 23.48 -2.82
CA LYS A 83 0.65 24.76 -2.12
C LYS A 83 0.99 25.89 -3.09
N ASP A 84 0.38 27.06 -2.88
CA ASP A 84 0.64 28.29 -3.64
C ASP A 84 0.46 28.13 -5.15
N ASN A 85 -0.65 27.48 -5.54
CA ASN A 85 -0.98 27.17 -6.94
C ASN A 85 0.09 26.34 -7.68
N ARG A 86 0.95 25.66 -6.94
CA ARG A 86 2.05 24.83 -7.43
C ARG A 86 2.06 23.49 -6.72
N LEU A 87 2.57 22.46 -7.38
CA LEU A 87 2.87 21.19 -6.75
C LEU A 87 4.34 21.13 -6.36
N TRP A 88 4.62 20.63 -5.16
CA TRP A 88 5.94 20.49 -4.58
C TRP A 88 6.18 19.01 -4.27
N MET A 89 7.00 18.35 -5.09
CA MET A 89 7.37 16.96 -4.89
C MET A 89 8.70 16.88 -4.17
N PHE A 90 8.65 16.51 -2.89
CA PHE A 90 9.82 16.07 -2.16
C PHE A 90 10.07 14.63 -2.53
N TYR A 91 11.32 14.28 -2.86
CA TYR A 91 11.63 12.96 -3.34
C TYR A 91 13.02 12.51 -2.90
N THR A 92 13.25 11.21 -2.90
CA THR A 92 14.58 10.68 -2.58
C THR A 92 15.41 10.56 -3.85
N GLY A 93 16.55 11.24 -3.87
CA GLY A 93 17.59 11.04 -4.89
C GLY A 93 18.66 10.08 -4.40
N VAL A 94 19.15 9.25 -5.32
CA VAL A 94 20.22 8.28 -5.07
C VAL A 94 21.38 8.51 -6.04
N SER A 95 22.59 8.50 -5.50
CA SER A 95 23.83 8.58 -6.29
C SER A 95 24.87 7.57 -5.83
N HIS A 96 25.64 7.05 -6.79
CA HIS A 96 26.71 6.07 -6.59
C HIS A 96 28.12 6.66 -6.72
N GLN A 97 28.27 7.97 -6.93
CA GLN A 97 29.56 8.58 -7.26
C GLN A 97 30.64 8.45 -6.17
N LYS A 98 30.26 8.32 -4.90
CA LYS A 98 31.21 8.17 -3.76
C LYS A 98 30.93 6.92 -2.94
N TYR A 99 29.70 6.82 -2.48
CA TYR A 99 29.10 5.69 -1.77
C TYR A 99 27.62 5.69 -2.14
N PHE A 100 26.84 4.75 -1.61
CA PHE A 100 25.40 4.69 -1.82
C PHE A 100 24.69 5.85 -1.09
N TYR A 101 24.70 7.03 -1.71
CA TYR A 101 24.21 8.26 -1.13
C TYR A 101 22.71 8.39 -1.33
N GLN A 102 22.00 8.74 -0.27
CA GLN A 102 20.56 8.99 -0.26
C GLN A 102 20.31 10.36 0.37
N ALA A 103 19.54 11.20 -0.31
CA ALA A 103 19.13 12.48 0.21
C ALA A 103 17.80 12.94 -0.41
N ILE A 104 17.21 13.98 0.15
CA ILE A 104 15.90 14.47 -0.26
C ILE A 104 16.07 15.67 -1.19
N GLY A 105 15.52 15.56 -2.38
CA GLY A 105 15.37 16.62 -3.37
C GLY A 105 14.01 17.30 -3.33
N LEU A 106 13.89 18.30 -4.21
CA LEU A 106 12.64 18.95 -4.51
C LEU A 106 12.51 19.16 -6.01
N ALA A 107 11.35 18.80 -6.54
CA ALA A 107 10.89 19.19 -7.86
C ALA A 107 9.55 19.93 -7.73
N VAL A 108 9.30 20.87 -8.63
CA VAL A 108 8.08 21.66 -8.65
C VAL A 108 7.37 21.52 -9.99
N SER A 109 6.04 21.65 -9.97
CA SER A 109 5.24 21.72 -11.18
C SER A 109 4.15 22.78 -11.06
N ASP A 110 4.00 23.59 -12.11
CA ASP A 110 2.87 24.51 -12.28
C ASP A 110 1.64 23.81 -12.88
N LYS A 111 1.75 22.51 -13.20
CA LYS A 111 0.65 21.67 -13.69
C LYS A 111 0.06 20.86 -12.54
N LYS A 112 -1.23 21.08 -12.27
CA LYS A 112 -1.96 20.42 -11.19
C LYS A 112 -2.18 18.93 -11.40
N ASP A 113 -2.06 18.45 -12.64
CA ASP A 113 -2.11 17.03 -13.01
C ASP A 113 -0.84 16.23 -12.65
N GLY A 114 0.16 16.87 -12.04
CA GLY A 114 1.39 16.22 -11.64
C GLY A 114 2.31 15.86 -12.81
N THR A 115 2.20 16.58 -13.93
CA THR A 115 3.13 16.49 -15.07
C THR A 115 4.13 17.65 -15.05
N SER A 116 5.08 17.70 -16.00
CA SER A 116 6.00 18.84 -16.18
C SER A 116 6.84 19.23 -14.95
N TRP A 117 7.34 18.25 -14.22
CA TRP A 117 8.21 18.48 -13.06
C TRP A 117 9.56 19.09 -13.45
N ILE A 118 9.96 20.12 -12.71
CA ILE A 118 11.26 20.79 -12.82
C ILE A 118 11.98 20.65 -11.48
N ARG A 119 13.20 20.13 -11.49
CA ARG A 119 14.06 20.09 -10.30
C ARG A 119 14.33 21.50 -9.79
N TYR A 120 14.20 21.69 -8.49
CA TYR A 120 14.47 23.00 -7.88
C TYR A 120 15.96 23.37 -7.93
N LYS A 121 16.85 22.40 -7.70
CA LYS A 121 18.31 22.55 -7.83
C LYS A 121 18.98 21.17 -8.03
N SER A 122 20.25 21.17 -8.42
CA SER A 122 21.07 19.96 -8.66
C SER A 122 21.63 19.30 -7.39
N GLU A 123 21.65 20.04 -6.28
CA GLU A 123 22.11 19.59 -4.97
C GLU A 123 20.93 19.11 -4.11
N PRO A 124 21.14 18.22 -3.13
CA PRO A 124 20.07 17.81 -2.23
C PRO A 124 19.48 19.02 -1.47
N LEU A 125 18.17 18.96 -1.22
CA LEU A 125 17.47 19.95 -0.39
C LEU A 125 17.68 19.64 1.10
N VAL A 126 17.54 18.37 1.49
CA VAL A 126 17.71 17.93 2.88
C VAL A 126 18.61 16.69 2.93
N SER A 127 19.70 16.77 3.68
CA SER A 127 20.63 15.67 3.92
C SER A 127 20.54 15.19 5.36
N ALA A 128 20.84 13.91 5.60
CA ALA A 128 21.01 13.39 6.95
C ALA A 128 22.07 14.17 7.72
N ASP A 129 21.72 14.58 8.94
CA ASP A 129 22.66 15.21 9.87
C ASP A 129 23.47 14.13 10.61
N SER A 130 24.79 14.12 10.38
CA SER A 130 25.71 13.16 11.00
C SER A 130 25.81 13.27 12.53
N ARG A 131 25.23 14.29 13.17
CA ARG A 131 25.08 14.35 14.64
C ARG A 131 24.11 13.28 15.13
N TYR A 132 23.06 12.98 14.36
CA TYR A 132 21.93 12.14 14.79
C TYR A 132 21.82 10.83 14.01
N TYR A 133 22.14 10.86 12.71
CA TYR A 133 21.84 9.77 11.78
C TYR A 133 23.11 9.10 11.23
N GLN A 134 22.93 7.88 10.71
CA GLN A 134 23.94 7.16 9.95
C GLN A 134 24.16 7.85 8.60
N THR A 135 25.41 8.17 8.28
CA THR A 135 25.84 8.75 7.00
C THR A 135 26.94 7.90 6.38
N GLY A 136 27.05 7.87 5.05
CA GLY A 136 28.02 7.02 4.36
C GLY A 136 27.46 5.63 4.08
N ASN A 137 28.24 4.59 4.37
CA ASN A 137 27.79 3.21 4.21
C ASN A 137 26.59 2.92 5.11
N ASP A 138 25.66 2.11 4.61
CA ASP A 138 24.42 1.71 5.28
C ASP A 138 23.54 2.90 5.71
N MET A 139 23.67 4.06 5.04
CA MET A 139 22.81 5.20 5.34
C MET A 139 21.36 4.95 4.93
N ALA A 140 20.46 5.65 5.62
CA ALA A 140 19.08 5.80 5.22
C ALA A 140 18.70 7.25 5.49
N TRP A 141 18.24 7.95 4.45
CA TRP A 141 17.62 9.27 4.53
C TRP A 141 16.74 9.47 3.31
N ARG A 142 15.55 8.87 3.38
CA ARG A 142 14.65 8.70 2.24
C ARG A 142 13.18 8.79 2.64
N ASP A 143 12.31 8.63 1.66
CA ASP A 143 10.85 8.57 1.81
C ASP A 143 10.28 9.79 2.57
N PRO A 144 10.48 11.01 2.04
CA PRO A 144 9.95 12.20 2.67
C PRO A 144 8.42 12.14 2.75
N PHE A 145 7.85 12.55 3.87
CA PHE A 145 6.44 12.86 4.02
C PHE A 145 6.29 14.21 4.71
N VAL A 146 5.58 15.14 4.09
CA VAL A 146 5.58 16.54 4.50
C VAL A 146 4.17 16.99 4.87
N ILE A 147 4.02 17.54 6.08
CA ILE A 147 2.77 18.14 6.55
C ILE A 147 3.00 19.59 6.97
N TYR A 148 1.92 20.35 7.02
CA TYR A 148 1.91 21.65 7.65
C TYR A 148 1.32 21.54 9.07
N ASP A 149 2.07 22.04 10.05
CA ASP A 149 1.67 22.19 11.44
C ASP A 149 1.15 23.61 11.66
N GLU A 150 -0.17 23.77 11.56
CA GLU A 150 -0.87 25.04 11.72
C GLU A 150 -0.65 25.68 13.11
N GLN A 151 -0.45 24.87 14.16
CA GLN A 151 -0.32 25.39 15.52
C GLN A 151 0.99 26.16 15.73
N ASN A 152 2.06 25.74 15.05
CA ASN A 152 3.39 26.34 15.16
C ASN A 152 3.81 27.08 13.88
N ASP A 153 2.91 27.20 12.91
CA ASP A 153 3.13 27.82 11.60
C ASP A 153 4.42 27.31 10.95
N GLN A 154 4.52 25.99 10.76
CA GLN A 154 5.73 25.38 10.21
C GLN A 154 5.42 24.14 9.39
N TRP A 155 6.31 23.81 8.47
CA TRP A 155 6.32 22.54 7.76
C TRP A 155 7.15 21.52 8.54
N ILE A 156 6.69 20.27 8.54
CA ILE A 156 7.39 19.15 9.13
C ILE A 156 7.57 18.09 8.05
N MET A 157 8.81 17.61 7.90
CA MET A 157 9.18 16.50 7.04
C MET A 157 9.57 15.30 7.92
N TYR A 158 8.94 14.16 7.67
CA TYR A 158 9.30 12.87 8.24
C TYR A 158 10.06 12.08 7.18
N SER A 159 11.04 11.28 7.58
CA SER A 159 11.85 10.51 6.63
C SER A 159 12.30 9.20 7.24
N ALA A 160 12.32 8.15 6.43
CA ALA A 160 12.95 6.90 6.78
C ALA A 160 14.46 7.13 6.98
N ALA A 161 14.97 6.73 8.14
CA ALA A 161 16.34 6.98 8.52
C ALA A 161 16.94 5.82 9.35
N LYS A 162 18.25 5.90 9.59
CA LYS A 162 18.93 5.04 10.57
C LYS A 162 19.62 5.90 11.61
N THR A 163 19.50 5.52 12.88
CA THR A 163 20.21 6.20 13.96
C THR A 163 21.73 6.01 13.82
N LYS A 164 22.51 6.98 14.32
CA LYS A 164 23.98 6.93 14.27
C LYS A 164 24.60 5.78 15.06
N ARG A 165 23.94 5.28 16.10
CA ARG A 165 24.49 4.33 17.10
C ARG A 165 23.51 3.20 17.40
N GLY A 166 24.00 2.05 17.87
CA GLY A 166 23.18 0.87 18.24
C GLY A 166 23.56 -0.41 17.47
N ASN A 167 22.67 -1.39 17.31
CA ASN A 167 22.92 -2.55 16.44
C ASN A 167 22.43 -2.26 15.03
N ILE A 168 23.29 -2.32 14.00
CA ILE A 168 22.96 -1.94 12.62
C ILE A 168 21.68 -2.57 12.07
N LYS A 169 21.35 -3.80 12.50
CA LYS A 169 20.15 -4.55 12.08
C LYS A 169 18.87 -4.04 12.73
N THR A 170 18.95 -3.13 13.70
CA THR A 170 17.80 -2.61 14.45
C THR A 170 17.82 -1.08 14.61
N ARG A 171 18.61 -0.36 13.80
CA ARG A 171 18.73 1.11 13.88
C ARG A 171 17.70 1.88 13.05
N GLY A 172 16.76 1.20 12.39
CA GLY A 172 15.67 1.85 11.66
C GLY A 172 14.92 2.83 12.56
N CYS A 173 14.70 4.04 12.07
CA CYS A 173 14.05 5.12 12.78
C CYS A 173 13.36 6.08 11.80
N ILE A 174 12.50 6.95 12.33
CA ILE A 174 11.92 8.07 11.58
C ILE A 174 12.66 9.34 11.97
N GLY A 175 13.35 9.92 10.98
CA GLY A 175 13.94 11.25 11.08
C GLY A 175 12.92 12.35 10.92
N VAL A 176 13.25 13.54 11.42
CA VAL A 176 12.36 14.71 11.31
C VAL A 176 13.15 15.98 11.01
N ALA A 177 12.60 16.81 10.13
CA ALA A 177 13.10 18.15 9.84
C ALA A 177 11.95 19.16 9.82
N THR A 178 12.23 20.43 10.14
CA THR A 178 11.22 21.50 10.09
C THR A 178 11.67 22.65 9.18
N SER A 179 10.69 23.35 8.59
CA SER A 179 10.93 24.50 7.72
C SER A 179 9.82 25.54 7.86
N LYS A 180 10.14 26.81 7.64
CA LYS A 180 9.14 27.89 7.54
C LYS A 180 8.65 28.13 6.12
N ASN A 181 9.41 27.68 5.11
CA ASN A 181 9.20 28.05 3.71
C ASN A 181 9.32 26.88 2.73
N MET A 182 9.38 25.63 3.22
CA MET A 182 9.58 24.40 2.42
C MET A 182 10.93 24.29 1.69
N ILE A 183 11.82 25.29 1.81
CA ILE A 183 13.13 25.33 1.16
C ILE A 183 14.25 25.14 2.18
N ASP A 184 14.21 25.89 3.27
CA ASP A 184 15.24 25.88 4.30
C ASP A 184 14.81 24.97 5.45
N TRP A 185 15.49 23.82 5.56
CA TRP A 185 15.13 22.77 6.51
C TRP A 185 16.14 22.64 7.64
N THR A 186 15.65 22.55 8.87
CA THR A 186 16.44 22.21 10.07
C THR A 186 16.20 20.77 10.44
N VAL A 187 17.24 19.94 10.39
CA VAL A 187 17.18 18.51 10.78
C VAL A 187 17.34 18.37 12.30
N HIS A 188 16.49 17.54 12.91
CA HIS A 188 16.42 17.30 14.35
C HIS A 188 16.83 15.86 14.71
N PRO A 189 16.91 15.48 16.00
CA PRO A 189 16.99 14.07 16.39
C PRO A 189 15.80 13.24 15.90
N PRO A 190 15.92 11.90 15.81
CA PRO A 190 14.81 11.03 15.40
C PRO A 190 13.58 11.20 16.28
N ILE A 191 12.40 11.29 15.67
CA ILE A 191 11.12 11.38 16.39
C ILE A 191 10.64 10.01 16.87
N LEU A 192 11.06 8.94 16.18
CA LEU A 192 10.74 7.56 16.52
C LEU A 192 11.94 6.66 16.25
N ALA A 193 12.50 6.03 17.28
CA ALA A 193 13.66 5.15 17.18
C ALA A 193 13.50 3.93 18.12
N PRO A 194 12.73 2.89 17.72
CA PRO A 194 12.38 1.78 18.61
C PRO A 194 13.54 0.82 18.89
N ALA A 195 14.70 0.99 18.22
CA ALA A 195 15.86 0.09 18.31
C ALA A 195 15.53 -1.39 18.01
N LYS A 196 14.50 -1.62 17.18
CA LYS A 196 13.88 -2.93 16.92
C LYS A 196 13.93 -3.37 15.47
N TYR A 197 13.79 -2.44 14.52
CA TYR A 197 13.62 -2.75 13.10
C TYR A 197 14.84 -2.33 12.29
N ASN A 198 15.14 -3.06 11.22
CA ASN A 198 16.24 -2.70 10.35
C ASN A 198 15.93 -1.39 9.60
N GLU A 199 14.73 -1.30 9.02
CA GLU A 199 14.26 -0.15 8.26
C GLU A 199 12.80 0.17 8.57
N MET A 200 12.49 1.47 8.59
CA MET A 200 11.19 2.05 8.87
C MET A 200 10.86 3.00 7.73
N GLU A 201 10.20 2.47 6.71
CA GLU A 201 10.08 3.08 5.38
C GLU A 201 8.70 3.70 5.14
N CYS A 202 8.62 4.55 4.12
CA CYS A 202 7.36 5.14 3.64
C CYS A 202 6.47 5.69 4.77
N PRO A 203 6.97 6.58 5.66
CA PRO A 203 6.15 7.16 6.69
C PRO A 203 4.96 7.91 6.05
N VAL A 204 3.78 7.77 6.62
CA VAL A 204 2.59 8.56 6.29
C VAL A 204 2.02 9.12 7.56
N ILE A 205 1.86 10.43 7.62
CA ILE A 205 1.21 11.11 8.74
C ILE A 205 -0.24 11.42 8.39
N TYR A 206 -1.15 11.02 9.28
CA TYR A 206 -2.58 11.22 9.12
C TYR A 206 -3.18 11.74 10.41
N ARG A 207 -3.94 12.84 10.33
CA ARG A 207 -4.68 13.36 11.47
C ARG A 207 -6.09 12.77 11.48
N TYR A 208 -6.49 12.21 12.62
CA TYR A 208 -7.84 11.73 12.85
C TYR A 208 -8.30 12.20 14.23
N ASN A 209 -9.40 12.95 14.27
CA ASN A 209 -9.83 13.72 15.44
C ASN A 209 -8.67 14.61 15.97
N ASP A 210 -8.35 14.48 17.24
CA ASP A 210 -7.29 15.23 17.91
C ASP A 210 -5.93 14.50 17.92
N ASP A 211 -5.86 13.34 17.28
CA ASP A 211 -4.67 12.48 17.27
C ASP A 211 -3.96 12.47 15.91
N TRP A 212 -2.64 12.28 15.99
CA TRP A 212 -1.75 12.12 14.86
C TRP A 212 -1.32 10.66 14.77
N TYR A 213 -1.57 10.06 13.61
CA TYR A 213 -1.17 8.70 13.30
C TYR A 213 -0.01 8.71 12.33
N MET A 214 0.94 7.81 12.56
CA MET A 214 2.04 7.53 11.65
C MET A 214 1.92 6.07 11.20
N LEU A 215 1.77 5.87 9.89
CA LEU A 215 1.86 4.57 9.26
C LEU A 215 3.28 4.41 8.73
N VAL A 216 3.88 3.24 8.93
CA VAL A 216 5.26 2.95 8.52
C VAL A 216 5.32 1.55 7.96
N SER A 217 5.94 1.40 6.80
CA SER A 217 6.26 0.09 6.23
C SER A 217 7.52 -0.47 6.88
N ILE A 218 7.44 -1.65 7.48
CA ILE A 218 8.56 -2.30 8.17
C ILE A 218 9.16 -3.38 7.26
N SER A 219 10.44 -3.23 6.90
CA SER A 219 11.11 -4.14 5.96
C SER A 219 11.18 -5.58 6.47
N ASP A 220 11.34 -5.74 7.78
CA ASP A 220 11.62 -7.02 8.45
C ASP A 220 10.47 -8.03 8.33
N ASP A 221 9.22 -7.54 8.26
CA ASP A 221 8.03 -8.37 8.09
C ASP A 221 7.17 -7.98 6.88
N SER A 222 7.57 -6.94 6.13
CA SER A 222 6.84 -6.43 4.97
C SER A 222 5.38 -6.05 5.27
N ARG A 223 5.13 -5.44 6.44
CA ARG A 223 3.80 -4.99 6.87
C ARG A 223 3.77 -3.51 7.19
N ILE A 224 2.57 -2.96 7.25
CA ILE A 224 2.33 -1.57 7.65
C ILE A 224 2.04 -1.56 9.16
N HIS A 225 2.91 -0.90 9.91
CA HIS A 225 2.79 -0.69 11.35
C HIS A 225 2.26 0.71 11.62
N THR A 226 1.57 0.87 12.74
CA THR A 226 0.90 2.13 13.10
C THR A 226 1.38 2.63 14.45
N PHE A 227 1.49 3.95 14.55
CA PHE A 227 1.84 4.65 15.77
C PHE A 227 0.93 5.87 15.95
N ARG A 228 0.73 6.32 17.19
CA ARG A 228 -0.13 7.47 17.53
C ARG A 228 0.59 8.46 18.44
N ALA A 229 0.38 9.75 18.24
CA ALA A 229 0.83 10.84 19.11
C ALA A 229 -0.28 11.90 19.25
N ARG A 230 -0.24 12.68 20.34
CA ARG A 230 -1.15 13.83 20.55
C ARG A 230 -0.76 15.07 19.74
N GLN A 231 0.48 15.13 19.28
CA GLN A 231 1.07 16.26 18.56
C GLN A 231 1.92 15.73 17.41
N PRO A 232 2.07 16.50 16.31
CA PRO A 232 2.81 16.02 15.14
C PRO A 232 4.30 15.82 15.46
N LEU A 233 4.89 16.65 16.34
CA LEU A 233 6.24 16.48 16.88
C LEU A 233 6.26 15.82 18.27
N GLY A 234 5.21 15.07 18.61
CA GLY A 234 5.07 14.38 19.89
C GLY A 234 5.73 13.00 19.91
N LYS A 235 5.62 12.33 21.06
CA LYS A 235 6.03 10.94 21.22
C LYS A 235 5.01 10.01 20.56
N PHE A 236 5.44 9.26 19.55
CA PHE A 236 4.64 8.25 18.88
C PHE A 236 4.65 6.92 19.64
N GLU A 237 3.47 6.42 19.99
CA GLU A 237 3.23 5.15 20.67
C GLU A 237 2.72 4.10 19.70
N TYR A 238 3.18 2.87 19.82
CA TYR A 238 2.81 1.80 18.89
C TYR A 238 1.35 1.37 19.04
N CYS A 239 0.60 1.31 17.94
CA CYS A 239 -0.80 0.93 17.89
C CYS A 239 -1.04 -0.48 17.33
N GLY A 240 -0.07 -1.07 16.64
CA GLY A 240 -0.21 -2.40 16.05
C GLY A 240 0.07 -2.44 14.56
N VAL A 241 -0.20 -3.62 13.97
CA VAL A 241 -0.01 -3.88 12.55
C VAL A 241 -1.34 -3.72 11.82
N LEU A 242 -1.35 -2.98 10.72
CA LEU A 242 -2.53 -2.63 9.94
C LEU A 242 -2.84 -3.63 8.81
N THR A 243 -1.83 -4.36 8.32
CA THR A 243 -1.94 -5.23 7.14
C THR A 243 -1.32 -6.61 7.35
N SER A 244 -1.73 -7.58 6.54
CA SER A 244 -1.05 -8.88 6.38
C SER A 244 0.32 -8.72 5.70
N HIS A 245 1.11 -9.80 5.63
CA HIS A 245 2.47 -9.77 5.07
C HIS A 245 2.47 -9.33 3.60
N HIS A 246 3.57 -8.68 3.19
CA HIS A 246 3.81 -8.23 1.82
C HIS A 246 2.81 -7.21 1.29
N ASN A 247 2.28 -6.39 2.20
CA ASN A 247 1.48 -5.19 1.91
C ASN A 247 2.31 -3.98 2.36
N TYR A 248 2.60 -3.04 1.46
CA TYR A 248 3.67 -2.05 1.65
C TYR A 248 3.29 -0.67 1.12
N ALA A 249 4.06 0.36 1.47
CA ALA A 249 3.94 1.73 0.95
C ALA A 249 2.51 2.31 0.98
N PRO A 250 1.95 2.59 2.18
CA PRO A 250 0.61 3.16 2.30
C PRO A 250 0.54 4.56 1.70
N ARG A 251 -0.63 4.94 1.21
CA ARG A 251 -1.08 6.33 1.04
C ARG A 251 -2.55 6.46 1.40
N ILE A 252 -2.91 7.59 1.98
CA ILE A 252 -4.29 7.88 2.39
C ILE A 252 -4.81 9.03 1.53
N ILE A 253 -6.00 8.86 0.98
CA ILE A 253 -6.68 9.89 0.20
C ILE A 253 -8.18 9.84 0.44
N LYS A 254 -8.88 10.93 0.14
CA LYS A 254 -10.34 10.96 0.12
C LYS A 254 -10.88 10.30 -1.15
N ALA A 255 -11.71 9.29 -1.00
CA ALA A 255 -12.49 8.68 -2.08
C ALA A 255 -13.56 9.65 -2.64
N PRO A 256 -14.19 9.35 -3.80
CA PRO A 256 -15.26 10.21 -4.36
C PRO A 256 -16.41 10.47 -3.39
N ASN A 257 -16.74 9.50 -2.54
CA ASN A 257 -17.79 9.60 -1.53
C ASN A 257 -17.34 10.34 -0.23
N GLY A 258 -16.10 10.85 -0.19
CA GLY A 258 -15.55 11.56 0.98
C GLY A 258 -14.96 10.65 2.06
N ASP A 259 -15.05 9.33 1.92
CA ASP A 259 -14.43 8.39 2.86
C ASP A 259 -12.90 8.51 2.80
N PRO A 260 -12.21 8.48 3.96
CA PRO A 260 -10.77 8.24 3.95
C PRO A 260 -10.52 6.80 3.52
N VAL A 261 -9.76 6.63 2.45
CA VAL A 261 -9.32 5.31 1.99
C VAL A 261 -7.82 5.22 2.00
N LEU A 262 -7.33 4.03 2.33
CA LEU A 262 -5.94 3.67 2.23
C LEU A 262 -5.72 2.82 0.99
N LEU A 263 -4.74 3.21 0.19
CA LEU A 263 -4.15 2.39 -0.86
C LEU A 263 -2.76 1.95 -0.39
N HIS A 264 -2.33 0.80 -0.86
CA HIS A 264 -0.99 0.25 -0.60
C HIS A 264 -0.56 -0.60 -1.79
N THR A 265 0.71 -0.96 -1.85
CA THR A 265 1.20 -1.95 -2.81
C THR A 265 1.08 -3.36 -2.22
N VAL A 266 1.01 -4.35 -3.11
CA VAL A 266 1.05 -5.77 -2.78
C VAL A 266 2.13 -6.42 -3.62
N SER A 267 3.08 -7.10 -2.98
CA SER A 267 4.18 -7.74 -3.69
C SER A 267 3.69 -8.88 -4.58
N ARG A 268 4.25 -8.96 -5.78
CA ARG A 268 4.03 -10.10 -6.68
C ARG A 268 5.04 -11.20 -6.38
N ARG A 269 4.85 -12.36 -6.99
CA ARG A 269 5.83 -13.44 -6.96
C ARG A 269 6.55 -13.59 -8.29
N TRP A 270 7.86 -13.83 -8.22
CA TRP A 270 8.69 -14.12 -9.37
C TRP A 270 8.12 -15.28 -10.19
N ARG A 271 8.15 -15.15 -11.52
CA ARG A 271 7.54 -16.10 -12.48
C ARG A 271 6.04 -16.33 -12.32
N HIS A 272 5.36 -15.56 -11.47
CA HIS A 272 3.96 -15.78 -11.13
C HIS A 272 3.75 -17.20 -10.55
N GLU A 273 4.60 -17.58 -9.59
CA GLU A 273 4.53 -18.86 -8.88
C GLU A 273 4.49 -18.60 -7.37
N ASP A 274 3.63 -19.29 -6.61
CA ASP A 274 3.52 -19.05 -5.16
C ASP A 274 4.82 -19.28 -4.38
N SER A 275 5.61 -20.27 -4.83
CA SER A 275 6.94 -20.57 -4.30
C SER A 275 8.02 -19.58 -4.78
N GLY A 276 7.69 -18.69 -5.71
CA GLY A 276 8.59 -17.67 -6.22
C GLY A 276 9.00 -16.68 -5.13
N ALA A 277 10.18 -16.07 -5.30
CA ALA A 277 10.59 -14.96 -4.45
C ALA A 277 9.62 -13.78 -4.61
N PHE A 278 9.39 -13.03 -3.54
CA PHE A 278 8.64 -11.78 -3.64
C PHE A 278 9.40 -10.77 -4.49
N MET A 279 8.64 -9.98 -5.25
CA MET A 279 9.15 -8.93 -6.12
C MET A 279 8.22 -7.71 -6.06
N ARG A 280 8.66 -6.60 -6.66
CA ARG A 280 7.89 -5.35 -6.72
C ARG A 280 6.46 -5.59 -7.22
N GLY A 281 5.57 -4.75 -6.71
CA GLY A 281 4.16 -5.06 -6.61
C GLY A 281 3.27 -4.45 -7.67
N MET A 282 2.01 -4.37 -7.29
CA MET A 282 0.95 -3.62 -7.93
C MET A 282 0.20 -2.81 -6.89
N LEU A 283 -0.53 -1.79 -7.32
CA LEU A 283 -1.45 -1.04 -6.47
C LEU A 283 -2.68 -1.89 -6.16
N ALA A 284 -2.94 -2.10 -4.87
CA ALA A 284 -4.18 -2.72 -4.40
C ALA A 284 -5.37 -1.75 -4.51
N GLN A 285 -6.57 -2.32 -4.62
CA GLN A 285 -7.81 -1.55 -4.51
C GLN A 285 -7.89 -0.82 -3.15
N PRO A 286 -8.57 0.34 -3.08
CA PRO A 286 -8.76 1.07 -1.84
C PRO A 286 -9.44 0.25 -0.74
N LYS A 287 -9.04 0.50 0.50
CA LYS A 287 -9.72 0.04 1.72
C LYS A 287 -10.19 1.25 2.51
N LYS A 288 -11.35 1.17 3.14
CA LYS A 288 -11.78 2.23 4.04
C LYS A 288 -10.85 2.25 5.26
N LEU A 289 -10.28 3.40 5.60
CA LEU A 289 -9.52 3.56 6.83
C LEU A 289 -10.50 3.88 7.97
N LEU A 290 -10.54 3.01 8.96
CA LEU A 290 -11.45 3.07 10.10
C LEU A 290 -10.67 3.02 11.41
N PHE A 291 -11.33 3.39 12.50
CA PHE A 291 -10.77 3.38 13.85
C PHE A 291 -11.78 2.74 14.79
N ASP A 292 -11.30 1.93 15.74
CA ASP A 292 -12.15 1.37 16.80
C ASP A 292 -12.38 2.38 17.94
N ASP A 293 -13.15 1.97 18.96
CA ASP A 293 -13.48 2.82 20.12
C ASP A 293 -12.25 3.23 20.95
N HIS A 294 -11.11 2.57 20.78
CA HIS A 294 -9.83 2.91 21.41
C HIS A 294 -8.92 3.76 20.50
N GLY A 295 -9.39 4.10 19.30
CA GLY A 295 -8.65 4.83 18.30
C GLY A 295 -7.55 3.99 17.63
N ILE A 296 -7.68 2.66 17.59
CA ILE A 296 -6.75 1.80 16.85
C ILE A 296 -7.22 1.70 15.39
N PRO A 297 -6.36 2.03 14.41
CA PRO A 297 -6.75 1.98 13.01
C PRO A 297 -6.91 0.54 12.52
N TYR A 298 -7.89 0.32 11.64
CA TYR A 298 -8.05 -0.91 10.87
C TYR A 298 -8.54 -0.60 9.46
N LEU A 299 -8.34 -1.56 8.55
CA LEU A 299 -8.81 -1.46 7.17
C LEU A 299 -10.15 -2.17 7.03
N GLY A 300 -11.09 -1.52 6.35
CA GLY A 300 -12.44 -2.02 6.12
C GLY A 300 -12.82 -2.09 4.65
N TRP A 301 -13.95 -2.75 4.40
CA TRP A 301 -14.56 -2.90 3.09
C TRP A 301 -14.87 -1.53 2.48
N TYR A 302 -14.50 -1.36 1.21
CA TYR A 302 -14.82 -0.17 0.44
C TYR A 302 -15.94 -0.49 -0.53
N LEU A 303 -17.18 -0.20 -0.11
CA LEU A 303 -18.43 -0.54 -0.81
C LEU A 303 -18.42 -0.25 -2.32
N PRO A 304 -17.87 0.87 -2.84
CA PRO A 304 -17.85 1.12 -4.28
C PRO A 304 -17.15 0.06 -5.13
N VAL A 305 -16.33 -0.82 -4.54
CA VAL A 305 -15.78 -2.01 -5.24
C VAL A 305 -16.89 -2.93 -5.74
N GLU A 306 -18.02 -3.04 -5.03
CA GLU A 306 -19.13 -3.93 -5.42
C GLU A 306 -19.77 -3.53 -6.75
N GLU A 307 -19.68 -2.27 -7.16
CA GLU A 307 -20.25 -1.88 -8.44
C GLU A 307 -19.57 -2.54 -9.65
N TYR A 308 -18.42 -3.17 -9.44
CA TYR A 308 -17.70 -3.94 -10.44
C TYR A 308 -18.11 -5.43 -10.46
N PHE A 309 -18.91 -5.89 -9.50
CA PHE A 309 -19.34 -7.28 -9.35
C PHE A 309 -20.86 -7.34 -9.39
N LEU A 310 -21.43 -7.61 -10.57
CA LEU A 310 -22.87 -7.48 -10.82
C LEU A 310 -23.49 -8.71 -11.50
N SER A 311 -22.69 -9.69 -11.92
CA SER A 311 -23.20 -10.91 -12.56
C SER A 311 -23.29 -12.04 -11.55
N ASP A 312 -24.38 -12.78 -11.52
CA ASP A 312 -24.47 -14.01 -10.71
C ASP A 312 -23.90 -15.23 -11.46
N GLU A 313 -23.48 -15.06 -12.72
CA GLU A 313 -22.88 -16.14 -13.51
C GLU A 313 -21.46 -16.44 -13.03
N ILE A 314 -21.27 -17.63 -12.48
CA ILE A 314 -19.95 -18.18 -12.17
C ILE A 314 -19.25 -18.48 -13.49
N ASP A 315 -18.23 -17.68 -13.80
CA ASP A 315 -17.30 -17.97 -14.89
C ASP A 315 -15.96 -18.42 -14.32
N GLU A 316 -15.50 -19.57 -14.80
CA GLU A 316 -14.33 -20.26 -14.29
C GLU A 316 -13.06 -19.41 -14.42
N GLY A 317 -12.34 -19.27 -13.32
CA GLY A 317 -11.10 -18.50 -13.28
C GLY A 317 -11.28 -16.97 -13.39
N LYS A 318 -12.50 -16.44 -13.27
CA LYS A 318 -12.75 -15.00 -13.23
C LYS A 318 -12.69 -14.41 -11.81
N ASN A 319 -12.57 -13.09 -11.77
CA ASN A 319 -12.67 -12.27 -10.57
C ASN A 319 -14.09 -12.41 -9.98
N GLY A 320 -14.20 -12.46 -8.66
CA GLY A 320 -15.50 -12.56 -8.00
C GLY A 320 -15.48 -12.10 -6.56
N LEU A 321 -16.67 -11.76 -6.06
CA LEU A 321 -16.94 -11.48 -4.66
C LEU A 321 -17.82 -12.60 -4.12
N PHE A 322 -17.31 -13.33 -3.14
CA PHE A 322 -18.02 -14.40 -2.44
C PHE A 322 -18.38 -13.92 -1.05
N SER A 323 -19.54 -14.30 -0.55
CA SER A 323 -19.90 -14.05 0.85
C SER A 323 -20.72 -15.18 1.45
N ILE A 324 -20.53 -15.40 2.75
CA ILE A 324 -21.33 -16.32 3.55
C ILE A 324 -21.79 -15.63 4.83
N GLN A 325 -23.00 -15.93 5.26
CA GLN A 325 -23.51 -15.53 6.57
C GLN A 325 -23.21 -16.63 7.58
N LEU A 326 -22.77 -16.23 8.77
CA LEU A 326 -22.43 -17.12 9.86
C LEU A 326 -23.55 -17.09 10.92
N PRO A 327 -23.94 -18.24 11.48
CA PRO A 327 -24.89 -18.28 12.58
C PRO A 327 -24.29 -17.68 13.85
N SER A 328 -25.13 -17.35 14.83
CA SER A 328 -24.68 -16.83 16.14
C SER A 328 -23.72 -17.76 16.89
N TYR A 329 -23.77 -19.06 16.58
CA TYR A 329 -22.90 -20.08 17.16
C TYR A 329 -22.36 -20.99 16.06
N TYR A 330 -21.04 -21.07 15.97
CA TYR A 330 -20.31 -22.01 15.13
C TYR A 330 -18.97 -22.35 15.78
N GLY A 331 -18.47 -23.56 15.54
CA GLY A 331 -17.13 -23.98 15.91
C GLY A 331 -16.10 -23.64 14.83
N LYS A 332 -16.17 -24.35 13.71
CA LYS A 332 -15.21 -24.30 12.61
C LYS A 332 -15.92 -23.96 11.31
N VAL A 333 -15.35 -23.02 10.54
CA VAL A 333 -15.81 -22.66 9.20
C VAL A 333 -14.74 -23.06 8.19
N GLU A 334 -15.15 -23.75 7.13
CA GLU A 334 -14.28 -24.20 6.05
C GLU A 334 -14.89 -23.79 4.72
N MET A 335 -14.18 -22.97 3.96
CA MET A 335 -14.55 -22.58 2.61
C MET A 335 -13.54 -23.16 1.63
N TYR A 336 -14.04 -23.73 0.54
CA TYR A 336 -13.27 -24.43 -0.47
C TYR A 336 -13.49 -23.80 -1.83
N PHE A 337 -12.39 -23.44 -2.48
CA PHE A 337 -12.39 -23.00 -3.86
C PHE A 337 -11.75 -24.08 -4.73
N ARG A 338 -12.57 -24.94 -5.34
CA ARG A 338 -12.11 -26.12 -6.08
C ARG A 338 -11.91 -25.80 -7.57
N LEU A 339 -10.95 -26.47 -8.18
CA LEU A 339 -10.79 -26.47 -9.63
C LEU A 339 -11.95 -27.26 -10.28
N ASN A 340 -12.39 -26.91 -11.50
CA ASN A 340 -13.39 -27.70 -12.25
C ASN A 340 -12.72 -28.70 -13.21
N LYS A 341 -11.89 -29.59 -12.69
CA LYS A 341 -11.37 -30.75 -13.45
C LYS A 341 -12.05 -32.03 -13.00
N LYS A 342 -12.35 -32.94 -13.94
CA LYS A 342 -13.11 -34.19 -13.77
C LYS A 342 -12.67 -35.16 -12.64
N ASN A 343 -11.61 -34.86 -11.87
CA ASN A 343 -11.15 -35.62 -10.69
C ASN A 343 -10.54 -34.72 -9.58
N SER A 344 -10.89 -33.44 -9.53
CA SER A 344 -10.17 -32.42 -8.74
C SER A 344 -10.81 -32.04 -7.40
N GLN A 345 -11.63 -32.90 -6.80
CA GLN A 345 -12.09 -32.67 -5.42
C GLN A 345 -10.94 -32.57 -4.40
N LYS A 346 -9.72 -32.97 -4.75
CA LYS A 346 -8.54 -32.77 -3.88
C LYS A 346 -7.80 -31.46 -4.14
N SER A 347 -8.20 -30.68 -5.16
CA SER A 347 -7.45 -29.54 -5.63
C SER A 347 -8.17 -28.20 -5.48
N GLY A 348 -7.50 -27.22 -4.86
CA GLY A 348 -8.09 -25.91 -4.63
C GLY A 348 -7.52 -25.17 -3.43
N LEU A 349 -8.14 -24.03 -3.10
CA LEU A 349 -7.86 -23.31 -1.87
C LEU A 349 -8.83 -23.69 -0.76
N GLN A 350 -8.32 -23.65 0.46
CA GLN A 350 -9.06 -23.76 1.70
C GLN A 350 -8.87 -22.47 2.49
N LEU A 351 -9.97 -21.82 2.82
CA LEU A 351 -10.02 -20.87 3.91
C LEU A 351 -10.60 -21.57 5.14
N LEU A 352 -9.81 -21.63 6.19
CA LEU A 352 -10.17 -22.20 7.48
C LEU A 352 -10.27 -21.08 8.52
N LEU A 353 -11.41 -21.01 9.20
CA LEU A 353 -11.58 -20.20 10.40
C LEU A 353 -11.88 -21.13 11.58
N ASP A 354 -11.03 -21.06 12.60
CA ASP A 354 -11.25 -21.70 13.90
C ASP A 354 -11.34 -20.66 15.03
N SER A 355 -11.23 -21.09 16.30
CA SER A 355 -11.35 -20.20 17.46
C SER A 355 -10.20 -19.21 17.63
N LYS A 356 -9.09 -19.39 16.90
CA LYS A 356 -7.84 -18.65 17.08
C LYS A 356 -7.23 -18.17 15.78
N TYR A 357 -7.44 -18.85 14.66
CA TYR A 357 -6.77 -18.54 13.41
C TYR A 357 -7.73 -18.47 12.22
N LEU A 358 -7.40 -17.55 11.32
CA LEU A 358 -7.85 -17.54 9.94
C LEU A 358 -6.68 -18.00 9.06
N ILE A 359 -6.85 -19.09 8.34
CA ILE A 359 -5.78 -19.77 7.59
C ILE A 359 -6.21 -19.91 6.13
N LEU A 360 -5.39 -19.40 5.22
CA LEU A 360 -5.54 -19.64 3.78
C LEU A 360 -4.43 -20.57 3.30
N GLN A 361 -4.79 -21.71 2.72
CA GLN A 361 -3.84 -22.74 2.29
C GLN A 361 -4.36 -23.52 1.09
N TYR A 362 -3.48 -24.28 0.44
CA TYR A 362 -3.87 -25.25 -0.58
C TYR A 362 -4.43 -26.54 0.03
N LEU A 363 -5.35 -27.18 -0.70
CA LEU A 363 -5.99 -28.42 -0.26
C LEU A 363 -5.07 -29.63 -0.43
N GLU A 364 -4.33 -29.66 -1.54
CA GLU A 364 -3.53 -30.78 -2.00
C GLU A 364 -2.36 -31.09 -1.08
N ASP A 365 -1.59 -30.05 -0.75
CA ASP A 365 -0.28 -30.12 -0.11
C ASP A 365 -0.23 -29.35 1.22
N LYS A 366 -1.33 -28.70 1.61
CA LYS A 366 -1.41 -27.82 2.80
C LYS A 366 -0.37 -26.70 2.76
N TYR A 367 0.04 -26.28 1.57
CA TYR A 367 0.91 -25.12 1.40
C TYR A 367 0.20 -23.87 1.94
N LEU A 368 0.76 -23.30 3.00
CA LEU A 368 0.24 -22.12 3.67
C LEU A 368 0.52 -20.87 2.82
N LEU A 369 -0.54 -20.16 2.43
CA LEU A 369 -0.41 -18.87 1.77
C LEU A 369 -0.28 -17.73 2.79
N GLU A 370 -1.14 -17.74 3.81
CA GLU A 370 -1.15 -16.73 4.88
C GLU A 370 -1.97 -17.24 6.07
N SER A 371 -1.62 -16.79 7.27
CA SER A 371 -2.44 -17.00 8.46
C SER A 371 -2.45 -15.78 9.36
N VAL A 372 -3.58 -15.56 10.02
CA VAL A 372 -3.79 -14.44 10.93
C VAL A 372 -4.37 -14.97 12.22
N GLU A 373 -3.77 -14.57 13.34
CA GLU A 373 -4.33 -14.82 14.66
C GLU A 373 -5.50 -13.87 14.91
N ILE A 374 -6.63 -14.46 15.31
CA ILE A 374 -7.84 -13.76 15.71
C ILE A 374 -7.88 -13.81 17.23
N ALA A 375 -8.19 -12.68 17.86
CA ALA A 375 -8.33 -12.64 19.31
C ALA A 375 -9.41 -13.63 19.78
N GLU A 376 -9.11 -14.36 20.84
CA GLU A 376 -10.01 -15.36 21.40
C GLU A 376 -11.40 -14.75 21.66
N LYS A 377 -12.45 -15.49 21.29
CA LYS A 377 -13.87 -15.15 21.48
C LYS A 377 -14.47 -14.16 20.49
N ILE A 378 -13.73 -13.65 19.51
CA ILE A 378 -14.35 -12.92 18.39
C ILE A 378 -15.21 -13.91 17.58
N LYS A 379 -16.47 -13.55 17.36
CA LYS A 379 -17.39 -14.25 16.46
C LYS A 379 -17.82 -13.28 15.37
N PHE A 380 -17.77 -13.76 14.13
CA PHE A 380 -18.13 -12.99 12.96
C PHE A 380 -19.54 -13.34 12.53
N LYS A 381 -20.22 -12.40 11.88
CA LYS A 381 -21.54 -12.58 11.28
C LYS A 381 -21.44 -12.85 9.78
N GLU A 382 -20.39 -12.35 9.15
CA GLU A 382 -20.18 -12.50 7.71
C GLU A 382 -18.70 -12.68 7.39
N ILE A 383 -18.43 -13.48 6.36
CA ILE A 383 -17.13 -13.50 5.68
C ILE A 383 -17.33 -13.13 4.22
N LYS A 384 -16.57 -12.14 3.74
CA LYS A 384 -16.47 -11.75 2.33
C LYS A 384 -15.09 -12.09 1.79
N ILE A 385 -15.05 -12.64 0.58
CA ILE A 385 -13.80 -12.99 -0.11
C ILE A 385 -13.80 -12.35 -1.49
N LEU A 386 -12.84 -11.45 -1.70
CA LEU A 386 -12.64 -10.74 -2.95
C LEU A 386 -11.50 -11.39 -3.73
N LEU A 387 -11.80 -11.88 -4.93
CA LEU A 387 -10.85 -12.51 -5.83
C LEU A 387 -10.68 -11.65 -7.08
N VAL A 388 -9.46 -11.16 -7.34
CA VAL A 388 -9.15 -10.30 -8.50
C VAL A 388 -7.83 -10.71 -9.15
N GLY A 389 -7.87 -11.50 -10.22
CA GLY A 389 -6.67 -12.07 -10.82
C GLY A 389 -5.94 -12.95 -9.81
N GLU A 390 -4.66 -12.67 -9.55
CA GLU A 390 -3.89 -13.31 -8.48
C GLU A 390 -4.27 -12.89 -7.06
N PHE A 391 -5.06 -11.84 -6.93
CA PHE A 391 -5.26 -11.18 -5.66
C PHE A 391 -6.41 -11.80 -4.87
N ILE A 392 -6.18 -12.03 -3.58
CA ILE A 392 -7.18 -12.52 -2.63
C ILE A 392 -7.25 -11.59 -1.45
N GLU A 393 -8.47 -11.20 -1.13
CA GLU A 393 -8.78 -10.49 0.09
C GLU A 393 -9.88 -11.17 0.88
N ILE A 394 -9.73 -11.14 2.21
CA ILE A 394 -10.66 -11.76 3.13
C ILE A 394 -11.05 -10.73 4.19
N TYR A 395 -12.35 -10.48 4.26
CA TYR A 395 -12.97 -9.59 5.22
C TYR A 395 -13.90 -10.39 6.12
N CYS A 396 -13.89 -10.08 7.41
CA CYS A 396 -14.87 -10.59 8.37
C CYS A 396 -15.58 -9.39 9.00
N ASP A 397 -16.91 -9.35 8.92
CA ASP A 397 -17.72 -8.18 9.35
C ASP A 397 -17.18 -6.85 8.81
N ASP A 398 -16.91 -6.81 7.49
CA ASP A 398 -16.31 -5.70 6.76
C ASP A 398 -14.90 -5.28 7.20
N LYS A 399 -14.26 -5.91 8.19
CA LYS A 399 -12.86 -5.67 8.54
C LYS A 399 -11.95 -6.56 7.71
N LEU A 400 -10.92 -5.98 7.09
CA LEU A 400 -9.88 -6.71 6.37
C LEU A 400 -9.04 -7.52 7.37
N PHE A 401 -8.92 -8.82 7.13
CA PHE A 401 -8.00 -9.69 7.85
C PHE A 401 -6.81 -10.12 6.98
N MET A 402 -7.03 -10.29 5.67
CA MET A 402 -6.01 -10.84 4.79
C MET A 402 -6.04 -10.19 3.42
N SER A 403 -4.87 -9.79 2.93
CA SER A 403 -4.61 -9.33 1.56
C SER A 403 -3.34 -10.03 1.08
N THR A 404 -3.47 -10.92 0.10
CA THR A 404 -2.37 -11.76 -0.41
C THR A 404 -2.52 -12.07 -1.89
N VAL A 405 -1.53 -12.74 -2.46
CA VAL A 405 -1.53 -13.21 -3.84
C VAL A 405 -1.36 -14.71 -3.94
N THR A 406 -1.93 -15.28 -4.99
CA THR A 406 -1.77 -16.68 -5.36
C THR A 406 -1.80 -16.84 -6.87
N TYR A 407 -1.14 -17.87 -7.38
CA TYR A 407 -0.99 -18.13 -8.81
C TYR A 407 -1.40 -19.54 -9.23
N ARG A 408 -1.66 -20.46 -8.30
CA ARG A 408 -2.11 -21.82 -8.68
C ARG A 408 -3.63 -21.91 -8.82
N HIS A 409 -4.38 -20.87 -8.46
CA HIS A 409 -5.84 -20.94 -8.50
C HIS A 409 -6.43 -20.76 -9.91
N LYS A 410 -7.31 -21.70 -10.26
CA LYS A 410 -8.32 -21.56 -11.31
C LYS A 410 -9.63 -22.15 -10.79
N TYR A 411 -10.40 -21.37 -10.05
CA TYR A 411 -11.61 -21.90 -9.42
C TYR A 411 -12.69 -22.17 -10.45
N GLY A 412 -13.42 -23.26 -10.27
CA GLY A 412 -14.66 -23.52 -11.00
C GLY A 412 -15.79 -24.07 -10.12
N LYS A 413 -15.55 -24.33 -8.83
CA LYS A 413 -16.62 -24.58 -7.86
C LYS A 413 -16.28 -23.98 -6.49
N PHE A 414 -17.26 -23.34 -5.86
CA PHE A 414 -17.17 -22.86 -4.49
C PHE A 414 -18.07 -23.69 -3.58
N GLU A 415 -17.57 -24.03 -2.39
CA GLU A 415 -18.31 -24.75 -1.35
C GLU A 415 -17.98 -24.13 0.01
N ALA A 416 -18.98 -23.95 0.86
CA ALA A 416 -18.79 -23.49 2.23
C ALA A 416 -19.41 -24.49 3.21
N TRP A 417 -18.71 -24.70 4.33
CA TRP A 417 -19.10 -25.63 5.39
C TRP A 417 -18.96 -24.97 6.75
N ILE A 418 -19.97 -25.12 7.60
CA ILE A 418 -19.96 -24.68 9.00
C ILE A 418 -20.24 -25.91 9.85
N ASP A 419 -19.32 -26.26 10.76
CA ASP A 419 -19.43 -27.43 11.63
C ASP A 419 -19.84 -28.70 10.88
N GLN A 420 -19.15 -28.97 9.77
CA GLN A 420 -19.36 -30.12 8.88
C GLN A 420 -20.73 -30.15 8.16
N LYS A 421 -21.46 -29.03 8.13
CA LYS A 421 -22.68 -28.88 7.33
C LYS A 421 -22.44 -27.91 6.18
N ALA A 422 -22.83 -28.31 4.96
CA ALA A 422 -22.77 -27.42 3.81
C ALA A 422 -23.72 -26.23 4.01
N VAL A 423 -23.28 -25.05 3.60
CA VAL A 423 -24.07 -23.82 3.66
C VAL A 423 -24.09 -23.12 2.32
N ASP A 424 -25.14 -22.35 2.08
CA ASP A 424 -25.27 -21.52 0.89
C ASP A 424 -24.32 -20.33 0.95
N PHE A 425 -24.03 -19.77 -0.23
CA PHE A 425 -23.18 -18.61 -0.40
C PHE A 425 -23.79 -17.66 -1.41
N SER A 426 -23.42 -16.39 -1.31
CA SER A 426 -23.66 -15.41 -2.37
C SER A 426 -22.39 -15.24 -3.19
N PHE A 427 -22.56 -15.11 -4.50
CA PHE A 427 -21.47 -14.86 -5.44
C PHE A 427 -21.88 -13.77 -6.43
N LYS A 428 -20.96 -12.84 -6.66
CA LYS A 428 -21.06 -11.86 -7.74
C LYS A 428 -19.76 -11.88 -8.55
N ALA A 429 -19.84 -12.24 -9.82
CA ALA A 429 -18.76 -12.16 -10.79
C ALA A 429 -18.51 -10.72 -11.25
N TYR A 430 -17.24 -10.46 -11.54
CA TYR A 430 -16.80 -9.19 -12.09
C TYR A 430 -17.37 -8.95 -13.49
N ILE A 431 -17.92 -7.76 -13.71
CA ILE A 431 -18.26 -7.25 -15.03
C ILE A 431 -17.25 -6.16 -15.39
N ASN A 432 -16.54 -6.34 -16.50
CA ASN A 432 -15.67 -5.29 -17.01
C ASN A 432 -16.53 -4.12 -17.54
N LYS A 433 -16.74 -3.09 -16.70
CA LYS A 433 -17.46 -1.86 -17.09
C LYS A 433 -16.82 -1.13 -18.28
N MET A 434 -15.55 -1.40 -18.63
CA MET A 434 -14.91 -0.77 -19.80
C MET A 434 -15.49 -1.21 -21.15
N ASN A 435 -16.29 -2.28 -21.20
CA ASN A 435 -16.99 -2.71 -22.42
C ASN A 435 -18.49 -2.34 -22.44
N ASN A 436 -18.96 -1.46 -21.55
CA ASN A 436 -20.35 -0.99 -21.58
C ASN A 436 -20.42 0.45 -22.15
N PRO A 437 -20.72 0.63 -23.46
CA PRO A 437 -20.80 1.95 -24.08
C PRO A 437 -21.95 2.83 -23.54
N ALA A 438 -22.85 2.29 -22.70
CA ALA A 438 -24.09 2.95 -22.30
C ALA A 438 -23.99 3.87 -21.05
N ARG A 439 -22.79 4.24 -20.56
CA ARG A 439 -22.66 5.15 -19.40
C ARG A 439 -21.71 6.33 -19.58
N TYR A 440 -21.16 6.53 -20.78
CA TYR A 440 -20.50 7.79 -21.15
C TYR A 440 -21.48 8.69 -21.90
N ASP A 441 -22.64 9.00 -21.29
CA ASP A 441 -23.42 10.14 -21.73
C ASP A 441 -22.85 11.38 -21.05
N ILE A 442 -21.95 12.05 -21.77
CA ILE A 442 -21.28 13.30 -21.40
C ILE A 442 -22.25 14.50 -21.24
N ASN A 443 -23.56 14.31 -21.41
CA ASN A 443 -24.56 15.38 -21.38
C ASN A 443 -25.61 15.29 -20.27
N ARG A 444 -25.34 14.59 -19.15
CA ARG A 444 -26.24 14.63 -17.97
C ARG A 444 -25.51 14.93 -16.66
N ILE A 445 -25.37 16.22 -16.37
CA ILE A 445 -25.35 16.75 -15.01
C ILE A 445 -26.27 17.99 -15.03
N PRO A 446 -27.25 18.14 -14.11
CA PRO A 446 -27.93 19.41 -13.89
C PRO A 446 -27.00 20.51 -13.36
#